data_AF-A0A356X7X9-F1
#
_entry.id   AF-A0A356X7X9-F1
#
_cell.length_a   1.000
_cell.length_b   1.000
_cell.length_c   1.000
_cell.angle_alpha   90.00
_cell.angle_beta   90.00
_cell.angle_gamma   90.00
#
_symmetry.space_group_name_H-M   'P 1'
#
loop_
_entity.id
_entity.type
_entity.pdbx_description
1 polymer ?
#
loop_
_entity_poly.entity_id
_entity_poly.type
_entity_poly.pdbx_seq_one_letter_code
_entity_poly.pdbx_strand_id
1 'polypeptide(L)' 'DNEDSSGIGLFITKNQVESLGGVIEVESEPDIGSTFTVKLPV' A
#
# COMPACT_ATOMS: atom_id res chain seq x y z
N ASP A 1 4.43 -11.57 18.83
CA ASP A 1 3.40 -10.88 18.04
C ASP A 1 3.75 -9.40 17.91
N ASN A 2 3.76 -8.87 16.68
CA ASN A 2 3.92 -7.43 16.46
C ASN A 2 2.55 -6.74 16.63
N GLU A 3 2.05 -6.70 17.87
CA GLU A 3 0.83 -5.95 18.21
C GLU A 3 0.98 -4.43 17.96
N ASP A 4 2.21 -3.93 17.83
CA ASP A 4 2.54 -2.52 17.59
C ASP A 4 2.58 -2.11 16.12
N SER A 5 2.42 -3.04 15.17
CA SER A 5 2.33 -2.67 13.76
C SER A 5 0.92 -2.20 13.43
N SER A 6 0.54 -1.00 13.86
CA SER A 6 -0.79 -0.42 13.69
C SER A 6 -1.20 -0.11 12.24
N GLY A 7 -0.61 -0.79 11.23
CA GLY A 7 -0.92 -0.59 9.81
C GLY A 7 -0.56 0.80 9.28
N ILE A 8 0.22 1.58 10.03
CA ILE A 8 0.48 3.00 9.76
C ILE A 8 1.23 3.20 8.44
N GLY A 9 2.21 2.34 8.14
CA GLY A 9 3.06 2.50 6.95
C GLY A 9 2.27 2.55 5.65
N LEU A 10 1.43 1.53 5.41
CA LEU A 10 0.62 1.47 4.18
C LEU A 10 -0.46 2.55 4.15
N PHE A 11 -0.99 2.93 5.31
CA PHE A 11 -1.93 4.05 5.42
C PHE A 11 -1.30 5.39 5.01
N ILE A 12 -0.09 5.69 5.52
CA ILE A 12 0.67 6.88 5.13
C ILE A 12 0.99 6.83 3.64
N THR A 13 1.47 5.70 3.13
CA THR A 13 1.81 5.54 1.71
C THR A 13 0.59 5.74 0.82
N LYS A 14 -0.56 5.16 1.17
CA LYS A 14 -1.81 5.36 0.42
C LYS A 14 -2.20 6.83 0.38
N ASN A 15 -2.24 7.50 1.53
CA ASN A 15 -2.60 8.91 1.61
C ASN A 15 -1.65 9.80 0.80
N GLN A 16 -0.35 9.49 0.81
CA GLN A 16 0.66 10.21 0.04
C GLN A 16 0.47 10.03 -1.48
N VAL A 17 0.19 8.80 -1.93
CA VAL A 17 -0.06 8.47 -3.34
C VAL A 17 -1.35 9.15 -3.83
N GLU A 18 -2.43 9.10 -3.04
CA GLU A 18 -3.71 9.76 -3.36
C GLU A 18 -3.56 11.29 -3.41
N SER A 19 -2.79 11.88 -2.50
CA SER A 19 -2.50 13.32 -2.50
C SER A 19 -1.75 13.79 -3.75
N LEU A 20 -0.98 12.89 -4.38
CA LEU A 20 -0.30 13.14 -5.66
C LEU A 20 -1.19 12.87 -6.87
N GLY A 21 -2.47 12.55 -6.66
CA GLY A 21 -3.42 12.16 -7.72
C GLY A 21 -3.18 10.75 -8.27
N GLY A 22 -2.34 9.96 -7.61
CA GLY A 22 -2.05 8.58 -7.98
C GLY A 22 -3.01 7.58 -7.35
N VAL A 23 -2.79 6.31 -7.66
CA VAL A 23 -3.53 5.17 -7.11
C VAL A 23 -2.58 4.06 -6.66
N ILE A 24 -2.99 3.31 -5.63
CA ILE A 24 -2.28 2.12 -5.14
C ILE A 24 -3.23 0.91 -5.21
N GLU A 25 -2.76 -0.18 -5.82
CA GLU A 25 -3.47 -1.45 -5.98
C GLU A 25 -2.68 -2.56 -5.27
N VAL A 26 -3.37 -3.59 -4.77
CA VAL A 26 -2.74 -4.74 -4.10
C VAL A 26 -3.29 -6.04 -4.66
N GLU A 27 -2.38 -6.97 -4.95
CA GLU A 27 -2.67 -8.35 -5.30
C GLU A 27 -1.96 -9.25 -4.29
N SER A 28 -2.67 -10.19 -3.68
CA SER A 28 -2.08 -11.07 -2.66
C SER A 28 -2.66 -12.46 -2.77
N GLU A 29 -1.79 -13.46 -2.69
CA GLU A 29 -2.17 -14.87 -2.70
C GLU A 29 -1.46 -15.60 -1.54
N PRO A 30 -2.19 -16.39 -0.72
CA PRO A 30 -1.60 -17.18 0.35
C PRO A 30 -0.46 -18.07 -0.18
N ASP A 31 0.61 -18.19 0.59
CA ASP A 31 1.79 -18.99 0.26
C ASP A 31 2.56 -18.58 -1.01
N ILE A 32 2.17 -17.49 -1.68
CA ILE A 32 2.91 -16.89 -2.81
C ILE A 32 3.47 -15.52 -2.44
N GLY A 33 2.66 -14.66 -1.82
CA GLY A 33 3.06 -13.32 -1.37
C GLY A 33 2.08 -12.22 -1.78
N SER A 34 2.53 -10.97 -1.66
CA SER A 34 1.74 -9.78 -1.98
C SER A 34 2.52 -8.82 -2.87
N THR A 35 1.86 -8.24 -3.86
CA THR A 35 2.40 -7.22 -4.76
C THR A 35 1.58 -5.94 -4.62
N PHE A 36 2.25 -4.82 -4.40
CA PHE A 36 1.64 -3.49 -4.34
C PHE A 36 2.08 -2.69 -5.56
N THR A 37 1.12 -2.16 -6.32
CA THR A 37 1.38 -1.39 -7.54
C THR A 37 0.95 0.05 -7.34
N VAL A 38 1.86 1.00 -7.57
CA VAL A 38 1.60 2.44 -7.48
C VAL A 38 1.62 3.06 -8.87
N LYS A 39 0.56 3.78 -9.24
CA LYS A 39 0.46 4.53 -10.49
C LYS A 39 0.35 6.02 -10.15
N LEU A 40 1.23 6.85 -10.69
CA LEU A 40 1.23 8.30 -10.50
C LEU A 40 0.81 9.01 -11.79
N PRO A 41 0.17 10.20 -11.72
CA PRO A 41 -0.09 11.03 -12.89
C PRO A 41 1.21 11.46 -13.58
N VAL A 42 1.12 11.72 -14.88
CA VAL A 42 2.23 12.25 -15.71
C VAL A 42 2.23 13.77 -15.76
#